data_AF-A0A5D3BA99-F1
#
_entry.id   AF-A0A5D3BA99-F1
#
_cell.length_a   1.000
_cell.length_b   1.000
_cell.length_c   1.000
_cell.angle_alpha   90.00
_cell.angle_beta   90.00
_cell.angle_gamma   90.00
#
_symmetry.space_group_name_H-M   'P 1'
#
loop_
_entity.id
_entity.type
_entity.pdbx_description
1 polymer ?
#
loop_
_entity_poly.entity_id
_entity_poly.type
_entity_poly.pdbx_seq_one_letter_code
_entity_poly.pdbx_strand_id
1 'polypeptide(L)'
;MTKRPFTGKGYRAKEPLDLIHSDLCGPMNVKARGGFEYFISFIDDYSKYGYLYLMEHKFEALEKFKEYKAEVENLLSKKIKILRSDRGGEYMDLRFQDYMIQHGIQSQLSAPGTPQQNGV
;
A
#
# COMPACT_ATOMS: atom_id res chain seq x y z
N MET A 1 -22.99 5.42 -17.25
CA MET A 1 -23.51 5.22 -15.87
C MET A 1 -22.64 6.03 -14.92
N THR A 2 -23.12 7.16 -14.42
CA THR A 2 -22.30 8.09 -13.61
C THR A 2 -22.36 7.67 -12.15
N LYS A 3 -21.21 7.31 -11.55
CA LYS A 3 -21.16 6.98 -10.11
C LYS A 3 -21.51 8.22 -9.30
N ARG A 4 -22.35 8.05 -8.27
CA ARG A 4 -22.69 9.13 -7.33
C ARG A 4 -21.42 9.59 -6.61
N PRO A 5 -21.24 10.90 -6.35
CA PRO A 5 -20.12 11.38 -5.54
C PRO A 5 -20.19 10.76 -4.14
N PHE A 6 -19.03 10.38 -3.61
CA PHE A 6 -18.94 9.84 -2.25
C PHE A 6 -19.24 10.96 -1.25
N THR A 7 -20.35 10.85 -0.53
CA THR A 7 -20.86 11.89 0.40
C THR A 7 -20.47 11.66 1.86
N GLY A 8 -19.78 10.57 2.20
CA GLY A 8 -19.32 10.28 3.54
C GLY A 8 -17.93 10.85 3.81
N LYS A 9 -17.72 11.50 4.96
CA LYS A 9 -16.37 11.68 5.51
C LYS A 9 -15.80 10.29 5.78
N GLY A 10 -14.91 9.83 4.91
CA GLY A 10 -14.21 8.55 5.08
C GLY A 10 -13.44 8.52 6.41
N TYR A 11 -13.15 7.32 6.92
CA TYR A 11 -12.24 7.16 8.05
C TYR A 11 -10.90 7.80 7.72
N ARG A 12 -10.37 8.61 8.64
CA ARG A 12 -9.04 9.22 8.57
C ARG A 12 -8.23 8.79 9.79
N ALA A 13 -6.98 8.43 9.57
CA ALA A 13 -6.00 8.14 10.60
C ALA A 13 -5.84 9.32 11.55
N LYS A 14 -5.62 9.03 12.84
CA LYS A 14 -5.43 10.05 13.87
C LYS A 14 -3.96 10.22 14.23
N GLU A 15 -3.14 9.21 13.94
CA GLU A 15 -1.71 9.22 14.16
C GLU A 15 -0.96 8.62 12.97
N PRO A 16 0.35 8.92 12.80
CA PRO A 16 1.20 8.23 11.84
C PRO A 16 1.16 6.71 12.04
N LEU A 17 1.19 5.98 10.93
CA LEU A 17 1.17 4.52 10.82
C LEU A 17 -0.13 3.82 11.25
N ASP A 18 -1.20 4.57 11.57
CA ASP A 18 -2.53 3.98 11.82
C ASP A 18 -3.09 3.31 10.56
N LEU A 19 -2.91 3.93 9.39
CA LEU A 19 -3.41 3.45 8.11
C LEU A 19 -2.42 3.83 7.01
N ILE A 20 -1.92 2.81 6.32
CA ILE A 20 -1.09 2.96 5.12
C ILE A 20 -1.91 2.54 3.92
N HIS A 21 -1.97 3.39 2.90
CA HIS A 21 -2.53 3.03 1.60
C HIS A 21 -1.40 2.56 0.69
N SER A 22 -1.64 1.47 -0.03
CA SER A 22 -0.67 0.85 -0.91
C SER A 22 -1.27 0.59 -2.29
N ASP A 23 -0.50 0.91 -3.32
CA ASP A 23 -0.87 0.69 -4.72
C ASP A 23 0.35 0.25 -5.52
N LEU A 24 0.20 -0.82 -6.31
CA LEU A 24 1.23 -1.32 -7.23
C LEU A 24 0.84 -0.96 -8.66
N CYS A 25 1.72 -0.25 -9.35
CA CYS A 25 1.51 0.16 -10.73
C CYS A 25 2.49 -0.56 -11.68
N GLY A 26 1.99 -1.00 -12.84
CA GLY A 26 2.79 -1.54 -13.94
C GLY A 26 2.19 -2.78 -14.61
N PRO A 27 2.82 -3.29 -15.69
CA PRO A 27 4.12 -2.86 -16.22
C PRO A 27 4.05 -1.50 -16.92
N MET A 28 5.10 -0.70 -16.80
CA MET A 28 5.24 0.59 -17.47
C MET A 28 5.64 0.39 -18.93
N ASN A 29 5.11 1.24 -19.81
CA ASN A 29 5.44 1.21 -21.25
C ASN A 29 6.92 1.50 -21.54
N VAL A 30 7.61 2.15 -20.60
CA VAL A 30 9.02 2.48 -20.69
C VAL A 30 9.70 1.99 -19.42
N LYS A 31 10.76 1.20 -19.58
CA LYS A 31 11.61 0.76 -18.47
C LYS A 31 12.32 1.96 -17.86
N ALA A 32 12.30 2.07 -16.54
CA ALA A 32 13.17 2.99 -15.84
C ALA A 32 14.64 2.56 -15.99
N ARG A 33 15.57 3.46 -15.67
CA ARG A 33 17.00 3.11 -15.56
C ARG A 33 17.16 1.97 -14.54
N GLY A 34 17.82 0.89 -14.94
CA GLY A 34 17.95 -0.32 -14.13
C GLY A 34 16.98 -1.44 -14.49
N GLY A 35 16.09 -1.25 -15.47
CA GLY A 35 15.22 -2.32 -15.96
C GLY A 35 13.87 -2.45 -15.24
N PHE A 36 13.59 -1.58 -14.27
CA PHE A 36 12.34 -1.58 -13.51
C PHE A 36 11.12 -1.27 -14.39
N GLU A 37 10.08 -2.08 -14.25
CA GLU A 37 8.81 -1.98 -14.98
C GLU A 37 7.62 -1.73 -14.04
N TYR A 38 7.81 -1.85 -12.73
CA TYR A 38 6.78 -1.67 -11.72
C TYR A 38 7.23 -0.66 -10.67
N PHE A 39 6.27 -0.07 -9.97
CA PHE A 39 6.52 0.55 -8.69
C PHE A 39 5.41 0.22 -7.70
N ILE A 40 5.75 0.23 -6.42
CA ILE A 40 4.79 0.17 -5.32
C ILE A 40 4.90 1.47 -4.52
N SER A 41 3.75 2.01 -4.16
CA SER A 41 3.63 3.20 -3.33
C SER A 41 3.07 2.84 -1.96
N PHE A 42 3.60 3.47 -0.91
CA PHE A 42 3.07 3.38 0.46
C PHE A 42 2.82 4.80 0.96
N ILE A 43 1.58 5.15 1.24
CA ILE A 43 1.17 6.49 1.63
C ILE A 43 0.54 6.44 3.02
N ASP A 44 1.13 7.17 3.95
CA ASP A 44 0.59 7.32 5.30
C ASP A 44 -0.65 8.24 5.30
N ASP A 45 -1.78 7.73 5.78
CA ASP A 45 -3.05 8.46 5.70
C ASP A 45 -3.08 9.73 6.56
N TYR A 46 -2.34 9.74 7.68
CA TYR A 46 -2.30 10.86 8.60
C TYR A 46 -1.44 12.01 8.05
N SER A 47 -0.17 11.73 7.80
CA SER A 47 0.85 12.70 7.39
C SER A 47 0.84 13.03 5.91
N LYS A 48 0.23 12.17 5.08
CA LYS A 48 0.27 12.22 3.61
C LYS A 48 1.68 12.01 3.02
N TYR A 49 2.64 11.57 3.84
CA TYR A 49 3.97 11.24 3.37
C TYR A 49 3.91 9.93 2.56
N GLY A 50 4.53 9.93 1.38
CA GLY A 50 4.54 8.80 0.46
C GLY A 50 5.94 8.27 0.22
N TYR A 51 6.08 6.95 0.23
CA TYR A 51 7.26 6.22 -0.22
C TYR A 51 6.96 5.55 -1.56
N LEU A 52 7.97 5.49 -2.44
CA LEU A 52 7.86 4.83 -3.73
C LEU A 52 9.08 3.95 -3.96
N TYR A 53 8.86 2.67 -4.22
CA TYR A 53 9.90 1.69 -4.51
C TYR A 53 9.73 1.19 -5.95
N LEU A 54 10.82 1.25 -6.71
CA LEU A 54 10.89 0.65 -8.06
C LEU A 54 11.12 -0.86 -7.95
N MET A 55 10.51 -1.63 -8.85
CA MET A 55 10.58 -3.09 -8.89
C MET A 55 10.69 -3.60 -10.34
N GLU A 56 11.44 -4.68 -10.53
CA GLU A 56 11.55 -5.38 -11.80
C GLU A 56 10.36 -6.34 -11.98
N HIS A 57 9.85 -6.89 -10.87
CA HIS A 57 8.77 -7.85 -10.85
C HIS A 57 7.77 -7.60 -9.70
N LYS A 58 6.50 -7.95 -9.93
CA LYS A 58 5.44 -7.78 -8.92
C LYS A 58 5.66 -8.57 -7.63
N PHE A 59 6.36 -9.71 -7.70
CA PHE A 59 6.60 -10.56 -6.53
C PHE A 59 7.55 -9.91 -5.51
N GLU A 60 8.24 -8.83 -5.88
CA GLU A 60 9.09 -8.06 -4.97
C GLU A 60 8.30 -7.20 -3.98
N ALA A 61 6.98 -7.06 -4.16
CA ALA A 61 6.12 -6.21 -3.33
C ALA A 61 6.23 -6.49 -1.83
N LEU A 62 6.32 -7.77 -1.44
CA LEU A 62 6.48 -8.14 -0.03
C LEU A 62 7.82 -7.68 0.54
N GLU A 63 8.91 -7.84 -0.21
CA GLU A 63 10.23 -7.39 0.24
C GLU A 63 10.29 -5.86 0.34
N LYS A 64 9.68 -5.13 -0.61
CA LYS A 64 9.56 -3.68 -0.52
C LYS A 64 8.69 -3.22 0.65
N PHE A 65 7.64 -3.96 0.98
CA PHE A 65 6.85 -3.69 2.18
C PHE A 65 7.65 -3.91 3.47
N LYS A 66 8.47 -4.96 3.55
CA LYS A 66 9.36 -5.22 4.69
C LYS A 66 10.38 -4.11 4.89
N GLU A 67 11.03 -3.68 3.80
CA GLU A 67 11.97 -2.54 3.79
C GLU A 67 11.28 -1.29 4.35
N TYR A 68 10.14 -0.91 3.77
CA TYR A 68 9.33 0.22 4.20
C TYR A 68 8.95 0.15 5.68
N LYS A 69 8.36 -0.98 6.11
CA LYS A 69 7.92 -1.19 7.49
C LYS A 69 9.07 -1.01 8.48
N ALA A 70 10.21 -1.65 8.22
CA ALA A 70 11.36 -1.60 9.12
C ALA A 70 11.87 -0.15 9.28
N GLU A 71 11.93 0.60 8.19
CA GLU A 71 12.36 1.99 8.18
C GLU A 71 11.41 2.89 8.99
N VAL A 72 10.12 2.92 8.62
CA VAL A 72 9.17 3.87 9.21
C VAL A 72 8.84 3.57 10.67
N GLU A 73 8.77 2.29 11.03
CA GLU A 73 8.52 1.91 12.43
C GLU A 73 9.69 2.27 13.33
N ASN A 74 10.93 2.12 12.84
CA ASN A 74 12.12 2.53 13.57
C ASN A 74 12.21 4.05 13.71
N LEU A 75 11.99 4.80 12.62
CA LEU A 75 12.04 6.27 12.62
C LEU A 75 11.01 6.89 13.56
N LEU A 76 9.80 6.34 13.59
CA LEU A 76 8.69 6.91 14.34
C LEU A 76 8.49 6.26 15.72
N SER A 77 9.21 5.17 16.02
CA SER A 77 8.99 4.35 17.21
C SER A 77 7.51 3.94 17.37
N LYS A 78 6.85 3.64 16.25
CA LYS A 78 5.43 3.25 16.15
C LYS A 78 5.31 2.03 15.25
N LYS A 79 4.16 1.35 15.31
CA LYS A 79 3.87 0.18 14.45
C LYS A 79 2.82 0.50 13.42
N ILE A 80 2.94 -0.09 12.23
CA ILE A 80 1.88 -0.08 11.22
C ILE A 80 0.70 -0.90 11.74
N LYS A 81 -0.50 -0.30 11.76
CA LYS A 81 -1.72 -0.99 12.23
C LYS A 81 -2.52 -1.60 11.09
N ILE A 82 -2.77 -0.82 10.03
CA ILE A 82 -3.62 -1.22 8.91
C ILE A 82 -2.88 -0.95 7.59
N LEU A 83 -2.86 -1.95 6.72
CA LEU A 83 -2.48 -1.79 5.32
C LEU A 83 -3.74 -1.88 4.46
N ARG A 84 -4.09 -0.79 3.78
CA ARG A 84 -5.15 -0.76 2.77
C ARG A 84 -4.56 -0.88 1.39
N SER A 85 -5.02 -1.85 0.62
CA SER A 85 -4.60 -2.09 -0.76
C SER A 85 -5.81 -2.38 -1.64
N ASP A 86 -5.60 -2.41 -2.95
CA ASP A 86 -6.55 -3.09 -3.83
C ASP A 86 -6.45 -4.63 -3.66
N ARG A 87 -7.17 -5.35 -4.53
CA ARG A 87 -7.12 -6.82 -4.59
C ARG A 87 -6.07 -7.34 -5.59
N GLY A 88 -4.97 -6.61 -5.77
CA GLY A 88 -3.84 -7.03 -6.58
C GLY A 88 -3.31 -8.40 -6.14
N GLY A 89 -2.87 -9.21 -7.10
CA GLY A 89 -2.44 -10.60 -6.84
C GLY A 89 -1.27 -10.69 -5.86
N GLU A 90 -0.41 -9.68 -5.84
CA GLU A 90 0.70 -9.53 -4.91
C GLU A 90 0.26 -9.43 -3.44
N TYR A 91 -0.86 -8.74 -3.16
CA TYR A 91 -1.40 -8.63 -1.81
C TYR A 91 -2.16 -9.88 -1.40
N MET A 92 -2.64 -10.66 -2.37
CA MET A 92 -3.34 -11.93 -2.13
C MET A 92 -2.38 -13.13 -1.99
N ASP A 93 -1.07 -12.94 -2.20
CA ASP A 93 -0.05 -13.97 -1.98
C ASP A 93 -0.05 -14.40 -0.50
N LEU A 94 -0.06 -15.72 -0.27
CA LEU A 94 -0.12 -16.29 1.08
C LEU A 94 1.04 -15.82 1.96
N ARG A 95 2.24 -15.65 1.39
CA ARG A 95 3.40 -15.17 2.16
C ARG A 95 3.22 -13.73 2.60
N PHE A 96 2.55 -12.91 1.79
CA PHE A 96 2.22 -11.53 2.18
C PHE A 96 1.19 -11.53 3.32
N GLN A 97 0.13 -12.32 3.19
CA GLN A 97 -0.90 -12.45 4.22
C GLN A 97 -0.34 -12.99 5.55
N ASP A 98 0.45 -14.07 5.49
CA ASP A 98 1.12 -14.66 6.65
C ASP A 98 2.04 -13.64 7.33
N TYR A 99 2.78 -12.85 6.54
CA TYR A 99 3.64 -11.80 7.07
C TYR A 99 2.84 -10.71 7.80
N MET A 100 1.70 -10.27 7.25
CA MET A 100 0.81 -9.31 7.91
C MET A 100 0.27 -9.86 9.23
N ILE A 101 -0.20 -11.11 9.24
CA ILE A 101 -0.69 -11.80 10.45
C ILE A 101 0.41 -11.89 11.51
N GLN A 102 1.61 -12.33 11.11
CA GLN A 102 2.76 -12.46 12.01
C GLN A 102 3.12 -11.14 12.70
N HIS A 103 2.92 -10.00 12.02
CA HIS A 103 3.23 -8.68 12.56
C HIS A 103 2.02 -7.96 13.17
N GLY A 104 0.86 -8.61 13.21
CA GLY A 104 -0.37 -8.02 13.75
C GLY A 104 -0.93 -6.86 12.92
N ILE A 105 -0.63 -6.83 11.62
CA ILE A 105 -1.09 -5.81 10.69
C ILE A 105 -2.42 -6.26 10.09
N GLN A 106 -3.45 -5.41 10.19
CA GLN A 106 -4.74 -5.70 9.57
C GLN A 106 -4.70 -5.36 8.07
N SER A 107 -4.96 -6.37 7.23
CA SER A 107 -5.18 -6.15 5.79
C SER A 107 -6.59 -5.62 5.53
N GLN A 108 -6.69 -4.50 4.83
CA GLN A 108 -7.96 -3.91 4.38
C GLN A 108 -8.00 -3.84 2.86
N LEU A 109 -8.72 -4.75 2.23
CA LEU A 109 -8.89 -4.75 0.78
C LEU A 109 -10.00 -3.78 0.36
N SER A 110 -9.72 -2.89 -0.59
CA SER A 110 -10.76 -2.03 -1.18
C SER A 110 -11.70 -2.82 -2.10
N ALA A 111 -12.88 -2.26 -2.34
CA ALA A 111 -13.85 -2.90 -3.21
C ALA A 111 -13.36 -2.87 -4.67
N PRO A 112 -13.57 -3.95 -5.45
CA PRO A 112 -13.22 -3.99 -6.86
C PRO A 112 -13.85 -2.82 -7.63
N GLY A 113 -13.05 -2.15 -8.46
CA GLY A 113 -13.55 -1.08 -9.34
C GLY A 113 -13.92 0.22 -8.63
N THR A 114 -13.49 0.45 -7.38
CA THR A 114 -13.58 1.75 -6.70
C THR A 114 -12.19 2.32 -6.36
N PRO A 115 -11.42 2.80 -7.35
CA PRO A 115 -10.12 3.44 -7.11
C PRO A 115 -10.20 4.60 -6.10
N GLN A 116 -11.35 5.26 -6.05
CA GLN A 116 -11.59 6.38 -5.13
C GLN A 116 -11.54 5.99 -3.65
N GLN A 117 -11.73 4.70 -3.30
CA GLN A 117 -11.59 4.21 -1.92
C GLN A 117 -10.13 3.99 -1.49
N ASN A 118 -9.22 3.88 -2.46
CA ASN A 118 -7.76 3.90 -2.28
C ASN A 118 -7.19 5.32 -2.41
N GLY A 119 -8.05 6.32 -2.62
CA GLY A 119 -7.65 7.72 -2.57
C GLY A 119 -7.35 8.16 -1.14
N VAL A 120 -6.26 8.91 -0.99
CA VAL A 120 -5.78 9.47 0.28
C VAL A 120 -6.18 10.93 0.41
#